data_AF-A0A7J9FIW9-F1
#
_entry.id   AF-A0A7J9FIW9-F1
#
_cell.length_a   1.000
_cell.length_b   1.000
_cell.length_c   1.000
_cell.angle_alpha   90.00
_cell.angle_beta   90.00
_cell.angle_gamma   90.00
#
_symmetry.space_group_name_H-M   'P 1'
#
loop_
_entity.id
_entity.type
_entity.pdbx_description
1 polymer ?
#
loop_
_entity_poly.entity_id
_entity_poly.type
_entity_poly.pdbx_seq_one_letter_code
_entity_poly.pdbx_strand_id
1 'polypeptide(L)'
;MKSLWLISISAASWSIWLARNEVVFNQKLIPMDTMIFHSKMRAMMWVRAVYNEVILTESSWWFCPLKCRSHNKTYKGLEMSWRFPPRGWLKFNVCGVVFEDKAGGGGVLRDEDGVA
;
A
#
# COMPACT_ATOMS: atom_id res chain seq x y z
N MET A 1 -4.94 -8.16 -17.55
CA MET A 1 -5.31 -7.56 -16.25
C MET A 1 -6.73 -7.98 -15.91
N LYS A 2 -6.97 -8.64 -14.76
CA LYS A 2 -8.36 -8.85 -14.30
C LYS A 2 -8.93 -7.49 -13.89
N SER A 3 -10.04 -7.05 -14.47
CA SER A 3 -10.57 -5.71 -14.20
C SER A 3 -10.91 -5.54 -12.72
N LEU A 4 -10.30 -4.55 -12.05
CA LEU A 4 -10.61 -4.20 -10.65
C LEU A 4 -12.11 -3.97 -10.44
N TRP A 5 -12.79 -3.50 -11.48
CA TRP A 5 -14.23 -3.28 -11.51
C TRP A 5 -15.02 -4.59 -11.35
N LEU A 6 -14.58 -5.67 -12.01
CA LEU A 6 -15.21 -6.98 -11.87
C LEU A 6 -15.04 -7.53 -10.45
N ILE A 7 -13.85 -7.35 -9.84
CA ILE A 7 -13.61 -7.77 -8.45
C ILE A 7 -14.55 -7.04 -7.50
N SER A 8 -14.73 -5.73 -7.68
CA SER A 8 -15.65 -4.94 -6.86
C SER A 8 -17.11 -5.37 -7.02
N ILE A 9 -17.57 -5.65 -8.24
CA ILE A 9 -18.93 -6.14 -8.48
C ILE A 9 -19.13 -7.51 -7.86
N SER A 10 -18.21 -8.44 -8.10
CA SER A 10 -18.30 -9.78 -7.52
C SER A 10 -18.32 -9.72 -5.98
N ALA A 11 -17.50 -8.85 -5.37
CA ALA A 11 -17.49 -8.67 -3.92
C ALA A 11 -18.81 -8.08 -3.39
N ALA A 12 -19.43 -7.15 -4.13
CA ALA A 12 -20.71 -6.57 -3.79
C ALA A 12 -21.86 -7.60 -3.91
N SER A 13 -21.92 -8.32 -5.02
CA SER A 13 -22.89 -9.41 -5.21
C SER A 13 -22.77 -10.46 -4.12
N TRP A 14 -21.54 -10.83 -3.74
CA TRP A 14 -21.30 -11.76 -2.65
C TRP A 14 -21.72 -11.21 -1.28
N SER A 15 -21.49 -9.92 -1.00
CA SER A 15 -21.98 -9.24 0.21
C SER A 15 -23.50 -9.31 0.32
N ILE A 16 -24.21 -9.01 -0.77
CA ILE A 16 -25.67 -9.01 -0.81
C ILE A 16 -26.20 -10.42 -0.59
N TRP A 17 -25.59 -11.41 -1.24
CA TRP A 17 -25.97 -12.82 -1.07
C TRP A 17 -25.80 -13.28 0.38
N LEU A 18 -24.67 -12.96 1.03
CA LEU A 18 -24.45 -13.26 2.45
C LEU A 18 -25.46 -12.55 3.35
N ALA A 19 -25.72 -11.26 3.13
CA ALA A 19 -26.70 -10.51 3.93
C ALA A 19 -28.11 -11.09 3.80
N ARG A 20 -28.50 -11.52 2.59
CA ARG A 20 -29.77 -12.20 2.36
C ARG A 20 -29.84 -13.54 3.08
N ASN A 21 -28.74 -14.31 3.11
CA ASN A 21 -28.69 -15.57 3.85
C ASN A 21 -28.82 -15.36 5.37
N GLU A 22 -28.17 -14.34 5.92
CA GLU A 22 -28.29 -13.99 7.35
C GLU A 22 -29.74 -13.62 7.73
N VAL A 23 -30.46 -12.92 6.85
CA VAL A 23 -31.90 -12.65 7.05
C VAL A 23 -32.73 -13.93 6.99
N VAL A 24 -32.47 -14.81 6.01
CA VAL A 24 -33.26 -16.03 5.80
C VAL A 24 -33.04 -17.07 6.89
N PHE A 25 -31.78 -17.31 7.30
CA PHE A 25 -31.44 -18.39 8.21
C PHE A 25 -31.38 -17.96 9.68
N ASN A 26 -30.95 -16.72 9.94
CA ASN A 26 -30.71 -16.23 11.30
C ASN A 26 -31.69 -15.13 11.73
N GLN A 27 -32.64 -14.74 10.87
CA GLN A 27 -33.55 -13.59 11.07
C GLN A 27 -32.81 -12.30 11.44
N LYS A 28 -31.55 -12.20 11.01
CA LYS A 28 -30.65 -11.09 11.36
C LYS A 28 -30.67 -10.06 10.24
N LEU A 29 -31.23 -8.89 10.54
CA LEU A 29 -31.15 -7.73 9.66
C LEU A 29 -29.75 -7.13 9.73
N ILE A 30 -29.09 -7.04 8.58
CA ILE A 30 -27.81 -6.34 8.45
C ILE A 30 -28.08 -4.92 7.97
N PRO A 31 -27.69 -3.89 8.73
CA PRO A 31 -27.81 -2.50 8.29
C PRO A 31 -27.05 -2.27 6.97
N MET A 32 -27.59 -1.36 6.14
CA MET A 32 -26.99 -1.04 4.84
C MET A 32 -25.52 -0.59 4.96
N ASP A 33 -25.20 0.22 5.98
CA ASP A 33 -23.83 0.69 6.22
C ASP A 33 -22.85 -0.45 6.49
N THR A 34 -23.27 -1.44 7.27
CA THR A 34 -22.50 -2.65 7.56
C THR A 34 -22.29 -3.49 6.28
N MET A 35 -23.32 -3.59 5.43
CA MET A 35 -23.22 -4.31 4.16
C MET A 35 -22.26 -3.62 3.17
N ILE A 36 -22.32 -2.28 3.10
CA ILE A 36 -21.39 -1.47 2.30
C ILE A 36 -19.96 -1.63 2.81
N PHE A 37 -19.76 -1.58 4.12
CA PHE A 37 -18.47 -1.80 4.75
C PHE A 37 -17.90 -3.18 4.40
N HIS A 38 -18.68 -4.25 4.57
CA HIS A 38 -18.26 -5.61 4.23
C HIS A 38 -17.95 -5.79 2.74
N SER A 39 -18.73 -5.15 1.87
CA SER A 39 -18.49 -5.16 0.42
C SER A 39 -17.13 -4.53 0.08
N LYS A 40 -16.86 -3.33 0.63
CA LYS A 40 -15.60 -2.61 0.45
C LYS A 40 -14.39 -3.39 0.99
N MET A 41 -14.51 -3.96 2.18
CA MET A 41 -13.42 -4.75 2.80
C MET A 41 -13.13 -6.01 1.99
N ARG A 42 -14.15 -6.73 1.54
CA ARG A 42 -13.98 -7.93 0.73
C ARG A 42 -13.33 -7.63 -0.61
N ALA A 43 -13.79 -6.59 -1.29
CA ALA A 43 -13.19 -6.13 -2.53
C ALA A 43 -11.70 -5.79 -2.34
N MET A 44 -11.33 -5.09 -1.25
CA MET A 44 -9.92 -4.81 -0.93
C MET A 44 -9.10 -6.10 -0.75
N MET A 45 -9.60 -7.06 0.05
CA MET A 45 -8.90 -8.32 0.30
C MET A 45 -8.75 -9.15 -0.99
N TRP A 46 -9.77 -9.20 -1.83
CA TRP A 46 -9.71 -9.91 -3.11
C TRP A 46 -8.74 -9.25 -4.09
N VAL A 47 -8.67 -7.92 -4.11
CA VAL A 47 -7.65 -7.21 -4.90
C VAL A 47 -6.24 -7.53 -4.39
N ARG A 48 -6.00 -7.50 -3.07
CA ARG A 48 -4.70 -7.87 -2.48
C ARG A 48 -4.32 -9.32 -2.82
N ALA A 49 -5.28 -10.26 -2.77
CA ALA A 49 -5.03 -11.67 -3.09
C ALA A 49 -4.71 -11.90 -4.58
N VAL A 50 -5.32 -11.14 -5.49
CA VAL A 50 -5.05 -11.25 -6.94
C VAL A 50 -3.76 -10.51 -7.33
N TYR A 51 -3.44 -9.45 -6.60
CA TYR A 51 -2.31 -8.56 -6.90
C TYR A 51 -1.40 -8.43 -5.67
N ASN A 52 -0.55 -9.43 -5.46
CA ASN A 52 0.37 -9.55 -4.31
C ASN A 52 1.28 -8.31 -4.08
N GLU A 53 1.46 -7.45 -5.08
CA GLU A 53 2.37 -6.28 -5.03
C GLU A 53 1.66 -4.91 -5.08
N VAL A 54 0.32 -4.85 -5.03
CA VAL A 54 -0.38 -3.56 -5.07
C VAL A 54 -0.44 -2.95 -3.68
N ILE A 55 0.37 -1.91 -3.46
CA ILE A 55 0.25 -1.01 -2.31
C ILE A 55 -1.04 -0.20 -2.50
N LEU A 56 -2.14 -0.68 -1.89
CA LEU A 56 -3.39 0.05 -1.81
C LEU A 56 -3.31 1.05 -0.65
N THR A 57 -3.40 2.34 -0.95
CA THR A 57 -3.57 3.37 0.08
C THR A 57 -4.97 3.24 0.68
N GLU A 58 -5.05 2.74 1.92
CA GLU A 58 -6.33 2.43 2.59
C GLU A 58 -7.24 3.65 2.71
N SER A 59 -6.68 4.84 3.00
CA SER A 59 -7.45 6.08 3.08
C SER A 59 -8.11 6.45 1.74
N SER A 60 -7.47 6.14 0.61
CA SER A 60 -8.03 6.40 -0.72
C SER A 60 -9.13 5.41 -1.10
N TRP A 61 -9.09 4.18 -0.57
CA TRP A 61 -10.12 3.12 -0.78
C TRP A 61 -11.50 3.54 -0.31
N TRP A 62 -11.56 4.22 0.82
CA TRP A 62 -12.82 4.65 1.40
C TRP A 62 -13.53 5.71 0.56
N PHE A 63 -12.77 6.62 -0.07
CA PHE A 63 -13.29 7.74 -0.87
C PHE A 63 -13.57 7.38 -2.34
N CYS A 64 -12.66 6.68 -3.02
CA CYS A 64 -12.85 6.37 -4.45
C CYS A 64 -12.02 5.15 -4.89
N PRO A 65 -12.63 3.94 -5.01
CA PRO A 65 -11.94 2.70 -5.40
C PRO A 65 -11.09 2.81 -6.67
N LEU A 66 -11.51 3.66 -7.62
CA LEU A 66 -10.81 3.92 -8.88
C LEU A 66 -9.49 4.69 -8.70
N LYS A 67 -9.39 5.53 -7.66
CA LYS A 67 -8.20 6.34 -7.34
C LYS A 67 -7.23 5.66 -6.36
N CYS A 68 -7.56 4.45 -5.88
CA CYS A 68 -6.76 3.72 -4.87
C CYS A 68 -5.63 2.89 -5.45
N ARG A 69 -5.63 2.73 -6.77
CA ARG A 69 -4.39 2.39 -7.44
C ARG A 69 -3.45 3.56 -7.16
N SER A 70 -2.58 3.38 -6.18
CA SER A 70 -1.26 3.95 -6.33
C SER A 70 -0.81 3.41 -7.68
N HIS A 71 -0.74 4.28 -8.68
CA HIS A 71 0.12 3.98 -9.78
C HIS A 71 1.45 3.74 -9.11
N ASN A 72 1.86 2.47 -9.06
CA ASN A 72 3.25 2.20 -9.33
C ASN A 72 3.51 2.98 -10.63
N LYS A 73 3.98 4.24 -10.50
CA LYS A 73 5.23 4.58 -11.16
C LYS A 73 6.02 3.34 -10.90
N THR A 74 6.11 2.51 -11.93
CA THR A 74 7.07 1.44 -11.95
C THR A 74 8.30 2.15 -11.42
N TYR A 75 8.74 1.82 -10.22
CA TYR A 75 10.14 1.96 -9.90
C TYR A 75 10.83 0.92 -10.82
N LYS A 76 10.70 1.07 -12.15
CA LYS A 76 11.82 0.91 -13.05
C LYS A 76 12.84 1.77 -12.36
N GLY A 77 13.77 1.11 -11.67
CA GLY A 77 14.57 1.72 -10.63
C GLY A 77 14.84 3.16 -11.00
N LEU A 78 14.32 4.10 -10.19
CA LEU A 78 15.14 5.24 -9.93
C LEU A 78 16.36 4.61 -9.28
N GLU A 79 17.31 4.25 -10.13
CA GLU A 79 18.69 4.08 -9.78
C GLU A 79 19.02 5.44 -9.18
N MET A 80 18.70 5.60 -7.90
CA MET A 80 19.22 6.67 -7.08
C MET A 80 20.66 6.30 -6.83
N SER A 81 21.43 6.28 -7.93
CA SER A 81 22.86 6.16 -7.90
C SER A 81 23.34 7.31 -7.04
N TRP A 82 24.29 7.02 -6.15
CA TRP A 82 24.87 8.05 -5.33
C TRP A 82 25.45 9.14 -6.26
N ARG A 83 25.06 10.40 -6.03
CA ARG A 83 25.58 11.57 -6.75
C ARG A 83 26.40 12.43 -5.82
N PHE A 84 27.46 13.01 -6.39
CA PHE A 84 28.25 14.07 -5.79
C PHE A 84 27.36 15.25 -5.37
N PRO A 85 27.62 15.89 -4.22
CA PRO A 85 26.97 17.13 -3.84
C PRO A 85 27.34 18.26 -4.81
N PRO A 86 26.48 19.29 -4.96
CA PRO A 86 26.82 20.49 -5.72
C PRO A 86 28.08 21.17 -5.20
N ARG A 87 28.71 21.99 -6.06
CA ARG A 87 29.94 22.70 -5.72
C ARG A 87 29.78 23.54 -4.45
N GLY A 88 30.70 23.40 -3.50
CA GLY A 88 30.66 24.08 -2.19
C GLY A 88 29.70 23.45 -1.16
N TRP A 89 29.15 22.26 -1.43
CA TRP A 89 28.30 21.52 -0.50
C TRP A 89 29.00 20.26 0.00
N LEU A 90 28.73 19.88 1.24
CA LEU A 90 29.17 18.62 1.84
C LEU A 90 27.97 17.70 2.04
N LYS A 91 28.14 16.42 1.71
CA LYS A 91 27.11 15.39 1.88
C LYS A 91 27.52 14.40 2.96
N PHE A 92 26.79 14.41 4.06
CA PHE A 92 27.00 13.46 5.16
C PHE A 92 26.12 12.22 4.98
N ASN A 93 26.74 11.06 4.81
CA ASN A 93 26.05 9.77 4.73
C ASN A 93 26.20 9.07 6.09
N VAL A 94 25.10 8.65 6.71
CA VAL A 94 25.10 8.05 8.05
C VAL A 94 24.64 6.59 7.95
N CYS A 95 25.28 5.71 8.71
CA CYS A 95 24.88 4.33 8.89
C CYS A 95 24.76 4.04 10.40
N GLY A 96 23.64 3.43 10.79
CA GLY A 96 23.46 2.87 12.11
C GLY A 96 23.51 1.36 12.04
N VAL A 97 24.19 0.74 13.00
CA VAL A 97 24.20 -0.70 13.20
C VAL A 97 23.70 -0.99 14.61
N VAL A 98 22.73 -1.90 14.70
CA VAL A 98 22.26 -2.45 15.98
C VAL A 98 22.63 -3.91 16.00
N PHE A 99 23.32 -4.34 17.05
CA PHE A 99 23.67 -5.73 17.28
C PHE A 99 23.41 -6.08 18.74
N GLU A 100 22.49 -7.02 18.95
CA GLU A 100 21.98 -7.42 20.26
C GLU A 100 21.49 -6.22 21.09
N ASP A 101 22.14 -5.93 22.22
CA ASP A 101 21.83 -4.83 23.13
C ASP A 101 22.67 -3.57 22.87
N LYS A 102 23.47 -3.56 21.82
CA LYS A 102 24.38 -2.46 21.46
C LYS A 102 23.95 -1.79 20.17
N ALA A 103 24.07 -0.47 20.16
CA ALA A 103 23.88 0.35 18.96
C ALA A 103 25.15 1.18 18.71
N GLY A 104 25.54 1.24 17.44
CA GLY A 104 26.64 2.06 16.96
C GLY A 104 26.21 2.86 15.74
N GLY A 105 26.71 4.08 15.62
CA GLY A 105 26.49 4.93 14.46
C GLY A 105 27.83 5.37 13.87
N GLY A 106 27.90 5.43 12.55
CA GLY A 106 29.04 5.98 11.82
C GLY A 106 28.55 6.82 10.64
N GLY A 107 29.41 7.69 10.13
CA GLY A 107 29.08 8.46 8.94
C GLY A 107 30.31 8.85 8.15
N VAL A 108 30.11 9.13 6.87
CA VAL A 108 31.13 9.59 5.93
C VAL A 108 30.66 10.91 5.34
N LEU A 109 31.45 11.95 5.56
CA LEU A 109 31.29 13.24 4.91
C LEU A 109 31.99 13.18 3.56
N ARG A 110 31.34 13.68 2.51
CA ARG A 110 31.91 13.72 1.16
C ARG A 110 31.72 15.10 0.55
N ASP A 111 32.74 15.56 -0.16
CA ASP A 111 32.73 16.81 -0.91
C ASP A 111 32.17 16.65 -2.34
N GLU A 112 32.31 17.70 -3.14
CA GLU A 112 31.88 17.78 -4.55
C GLU A 112 32.56 16.76 -5.48
N ASP A 113 33.71 16.22 -5.09
CA ASP A 113 34.43 15.15 -5.79
C ASP A 113 34.11 13.77 -5.20
N GLY A 114 33.29 13.73 -4.15
CA GLY A 114 32.83 12.52 -3.48
C GLY A 114 33.89 11.82 -2.65
N VAL A 115 34.97 12.54 -2.37
CA VAL A 115 36.07 12.11 -1.53
C VAL A 115 35.78 12.58 -0.10
N ALA A 116 36.30 11.83 0.87
CA ALA A 116 36.19 12.12 2.29
C ALA A 116 37.41 12.89 2.79
#